data_AF-A0A7T7WLN5-F1
#
_entry.id   AF-A0A7T7WLN5-F1
#
_cell.length_a   1.000
_cell.length_b   1.000
_cell.length_c   1.000
_cell.angle_alpha   90.00
_cell.angle_beta   90.00
_cell.angle_gamma   90.00
#
_symmetry.space_group_name_H-M   'P 1'
#
loop_
_entity.id
_entity.type
_entity.pdbx_description
1 polymer ?
#
loop_
_entity_poly.entity_id
_entity_poly.type
_entity_poly.pdbx_seq_one_letter_code
_entity_poly.pdbx_strand_id
1 'polypeptide(L)'
;MSKPFLAKGSAINNDTVAMEAGRKRGSIKKSRHAALTEAIELAAQQAGQNVLSPTQRIEQAKTKTKAVKSDYEQLKEDYEKLLEKCNSLLLENFELRQSTRTI
;
A
#
# COMPACT_ATOMS: atom_id res chain seq x y z
N MET A 1 20.05 -7.04 26.55
CA MET A 1 18.62 -7.28 26.83
C MET A 1 17.92 -7.49 25.49
N SER A 2 17.26 -8.63 25.28
CA SER A 2 16.54 -8.94 24.04
C SER A 2 15.25 -8.12 23.97
N LYS A 3 15.05 -7.40 22.86
CA LYS A 3 13.82 -6.64 22.61
C LYS A 3 12.67 -7.64 22.41
N PRO A 4 11.59 -7.59 23.20
CA PRO A 4 10.42 -8.43 22.97
C PRO A 4 9.84 -8.15 21.58
N PHE A 5 9.61 -9.21 20.80
CA PHE A 5 9.00 -9.10 19.47
C PHE A 5 7.50 -8.80 19.63
N LEU A 6 7.10 -7.59 19.28
CA LEU A 6 5.68 -7.21 19.13
C LEU A 6 5.32 -7.27 17.65
N ALA A 7 4.20 -7.94 17.34
CA ALA A 7 3.69 -7.97 15.97
C ALA A 7 3.25 -6.56 15.56
N LYS A 8 3.52 -6.20 14.29
CA LYS A 8 3.02 -4.95 13.71
C LYS A 8 1.48 -4.93 13.80
N GLY A 9 0.93 -3.88 14.39
CA GLY A 9 -0.52 -3.75 14.64
C GLY A 9 -0.99 -4.19 16.03
N SER A 10 -0.08 -4.42 16.98
CA SER A 10 -0.43 -4.67 18.38
C SER A 10 -1.13 -3.45 19.00
N ALA A 11 -2.07 -3.69 19.93
CA ALA A 11 -2.83 -2.62 20.58
C ALA A 11 -1.90 -1.66 21.36
N ILE A 12 -2.15 -0.36 21.20
CA ILE A 12 -1.42 0.69 21.93
C ILE A 12 -1.93 0.72 23.37
N ASN A 13 -1.09 0.26 24.30
CA ASN A 13 -1.35 0.31 25.74
C ASN A 13 -0.02 0.40 26.51
N ASN A 14 -0.11 0.71 27.81
CA ASN A 14 1.05 0.90 28.68
C ASN A 14 2.01 -0.32 28.71
N ASP A 15 1.48 -1.53 28.61
CA ASP A 15 2.28 -2.75 28.64
C ASP A 15 2.96 -3.03 27.31
N THR A 16 2.27 -2.79 26.19
CA THR A 16 2.83 -2.86 24.84
C THR A 16 3.99 -1.88 24.70
N VAL A 17 3.79 -0.62 25.14
CA VAL A 17 4.82 0.42 25.09
C VAL A 17 6.00 0.10 26.01
N ALA A 18 5.74 -0.43 27.22
CA ALA A 18 6.80 -0.87 28.12
C ALA A 18 7.65 -1.98 27.50
N MET A 19 7.00 -2.97 26.90
CA MET A 19 7.68 -4.10 26.25
C MET A 19 8.47 -3.65 25.02
N GLU A 20 7.93 -2.74 24.20
CA GLU A 20 8.63 -2.18 23.05
C GLU A 20 9.90 -1.41 23.46
N ALA A 21 9.83 -0.69 24.59
CA ALA A 21 10.96 0.00 25.20
C ALA A 21 11.96 -0.95 25.91
N GLY A 22 11.77 -2.28 25.82
CA GLY A 22 12.64 -3.28 26.44
C GLY A 22 12.46 -3.41 27.96
N ARG A 23 11.36 -2.92 28.51
CA ARG A 23 11.01 -3.02 29.93
C ARG A 23 9.95 -4.10 30.15
N LYS A 24 9.80 -4.56 31.39
CA LYS A 24 8.79 -5.57 31.75
C LYS A 24 7.37 -4.96 31.70
N ARG A 25 6.35 -5.78 31.45
CA ARG A 25 4.94 -5.38 31.61
C ARG A 25 4.71 -4.81 33.02
N GLY A 26 3.86 -3.79 33.13
CA GLY A 26 3.57 -3.08 34.37
C GLY A 26 4.64 -2.07 34.83
N SER A 27 5.72 -1.87 34.06
CA SER A 27 6.77 -0.90 34.41
C SER A 27 6.28 0.55 34.34
N ILE A 28 5.37 0.85 33.41
CA ILE A 28 4.72 2.16 33.28
C ILE A 28 3.55 2.22 34.25
N LYS A 29 3.67 3.06 35.29
CA LYS A 29 2.62 3.30 36.29
C LYS A 29 2.17 4.75 36.22
N LYS A 30 0.85 4.97 36.25
CA LYS A 30 0.23 6.30 36.16
C LYS A 30 0.75 7.27 37.23
N SER A 31 0.98 6.78 38.45
CA SER A 31 1.52 7.60 39.56
C SER A 31 2.93 8.15 39.31
N ARG A 32 3.75 7.44 38.53
CA ARG A 32 5.15 7.83 38.25
C ARG A 32 5.31 8.53 36.90
N HIS A 33 4.43 8.23 35.94
CA HIS A 33 4.55 8.67 34.56
C HIS A 33 3.20 9.14 34.01
N ALA A 34 2.61 10.16 34.64
CA ALA A 34 1.30 10.69 34.26
C ALA A 34 1.27 11.19 32.81
N ALA A 35 2.22 12.06 32.43
CA ALA A 35 2.32 12.61 31.07
C ALA A 35 2.50 11.53 29.99
N LEU A 36 3.30 10.49 30.28
CA LEU A 36 3.49 9.37 29.35
C LEU A 36 2.21 8.55 29.20
N THR A 37 1.48 8.33 30.30
CA THR A 37 0.22 7.57 30.28
C THR A 37 -0.83 8.29 29.43
N GLU A 38 -0.94 9.61 29.56
CA GLU A 38 -1.84 10.44 28.77
C GLU A 38 -1.48 10.44 27.28
N ALA A 39 -0.18 10.57 26.96
CA ALA A 39 0.27 10.45 25.58
C ALA A 39 -0.04 9.09 24.94
N ILE A 40 0.08 8.00 25.72
CA ILE A 40 -0.27 6.65 25.27
C ILE A 40 -1.78 6.52 25.05
N GLU A 41 -2.59 7.09 25.93
CA GLU A 41 -4.06 7.07 25.82
C GLU A 41 -4.54 7.87 24.60
N LEU A 42 -3.98 9.06 24.37
CA LEU A 42 -4.25 9.86 23.18
C LEU A 42 -3.84 9.12 21.89
N ALA A 43 -2.65 8.51 21.89
CA ALA A 43 -2.19 7.71 20.74
C ALA A 43 -3.09 6.49 20.49
N ALA A 44 -3.55 5.82 21.54
CA ALA A 44 -4.50 4.71 21.44
C ALA A 44 -5.84 5.16 20.86
N GLN A 45 -6.35 6.32 21.27
CA GLN A 45 -7.58 6.90 20.71
C GLN A 45 -7.40 7.28 19.24
N GLN A 46 -6.30 7.93 18.87
CA GLN A 46 -6.00 8.29 17.49
C GLN A 46 -5.83 7.06 16.59
N ALA A 47 -5.17 6.01 17.09
CA ALA A 47 -5.04 4.75 16.37
C ALA A 47 -6.39 4.05 16.20
N GLY A 48 -7.26 4.09 17.22
CA GLY A 48 -8.62 3.56 17.18
C GLY A 48 -9.54 4.32 16.21
N GLN A 49 -9.41 5.64 16.12
CA GLN A 49 -10.15 6.48 15.17
C GLN A 49 -9.76 6.21 13.70
N ASN A 50 -8.54 5.73 13.45
CA ASN A 50 -8.06 5.38 12.11
C ASN A 50 -8.39 3.92 11.72
N VAL A 51 -9.09 3.18 12.58
CA VAL A 51 -9.64 1.86 12.22
C VAL A 51 -10.92 2.11 11.42
N LEU A 52 -10.77 2.27 10.11
CA LEU A 52 -11.89 2.31 9.15
C LEU A 52 -12.87 1.17 9.48
N SER A 53 -14.17 1.49 9.53
CA SER A 53 -15.20 0.49 9.78
C SER A 53 -15.10 -0.63 8.74
N PRO A 54 -15.55 -1.85 9.06
CA PRO A 54 -15.57 -2.95 8.09
C PRO A 54 -16.25 -2.55 6.76
N THR A 55 -17.28 -1.72 6.81
CA THR A 55 -17.98 -1.19 5.63
C THR A 55 -17.11 -0.25 4.80
N GLN A 56 -16.41 0.71 5.43
CA GLN A 56 -15.50 1.63 4.74
C GLN A 56 -14.30 0.91 4.11
N ARG A 57 -13.79 -0.15 4.77
CA ARG A 57 -12.72 -0.99 4.20
C ARG A 57 -13.17 -1.72 2.94
N ILE A 58 -14.40 -2.23 2.93
CA ILE A 58 -14.98 -2.92 1.77
C ILE A 58 -15.18 -1.95 0.60
N GLU A 59 -15.66 -0.73 0.86
CA GLU A 59 -15.82 0.29 -0.18
C GLU A 59 -14.49 0.74 -0.79
N GLN A 60 -13.46 0.94 0.03
CA GLN A 60 -12.11 1.23 -0.46
C GLN A 60 -11.52 0.06 -1.26
N ALA A 61 -11.75 -1.18 -0.83
CA ALA A 61 -11.31 -2.35 -1.60
C ALA A 61 -12.02 -2.41 -2.96
N LYS A 62 -13.34 -2.20 -3.00
CA LYS A 62 -14.13 -2.19 -4.25
C LYS A 62 -13.68 -1.10 -5.22
N THR A 63 -13.41 0.10 -4.74
CA THR A 63 -12.95 1.22 -5.58
C THR A 63 -11.55 0.95 -6.14
N LYS A 64 -10.62 0.43 -5.33
CA LYS A 64 -9.30 0.02 -5.78
C LYS A 64 -9.36 -1.08 -6.84
N THR A 65 -10.19 -2.11 -6.66
CA THR A 65 -10.34 -3.18 -7.66
C THR A 65 -10.89 -2.67 -8.97
N LYS A 66 -11.84 -1.72 -8.94
CA LYS A 66 -12.37 -1.10 -10.15
C LYS A 66 -11.31 -0.28 -10.89
N ALA A 67 -10.52 0.51 -10.17
CA ALA A 67 -9.45 1.31 -10.76
C ALA A 67 -8.40 0.40 -11.42
N VAL A 68 -7.90 -0.61 -10.70
CA VAL A 68 -6.91 -1.56 -11.24
C VAL A 68 -7.43 -2.28 -12.49
N LYS A 69 -8.71 -2.66 -12.50
CA LYS A 69 -9.31 -3.29 -13.68
C LYS A 69 -9.36 -2.33 -14.88
N SER A 70 -9.76 -1.08 -14.65
CA SER A 70 -9.80 -0.05 -15.69
C SER A 70 -8.42 0.23 -16.25
N ASP A 71 -7.40 0.39 -15.39
CA ASP A 71 -6.02 0.64 -15.80
C ASP A 71 -5.47 -0.53 -16.63
N TYR A 72 -5.80 -1.76 -16.26
CA TYR A 72 -5.42 -2.96 -17.01
C TYR A 72 -6.06 -3.01 -18.40
N GLU A 73 -7.36 -2.72 -18.49
CA GLU A 73 -8.07 -2.70 -19.78
C GLU A 73 -7.51 -1.62 -20.70
N GLN A 74 -7.21 -0.43 -20.17
CA GLN A 74 -6.62 0.66 -20.94
C GLN A 74 -5.20 0.32 -21.40
N LEU A 75 -4.36 -0.25 -20.52
CA LEU A 75 -3.01 -0.67 -20.88
C LEU A 75 -3.02 -1.73 -21.99
N LYS A 76 -4.00 -2.65 -21.96
CA LYS A 76 -4.17 -3.68 -22.99
C LYS A 76 -4.54 -3.06 -24.34
N GLU A 77 -5.47 -2.11 -24.36
CA GLU A 77 -5.89 -1.42 -25.58
C GLU A 77 -4.72 -0.62 -26.21
N ASP A 78 -3.95 0.09 -25.38
CA ASP A 78 -2.78 0.84 -25.84
C ASP A 78 -1.70 -0.08 -26.40
N TYR A 79 -1.50 -1.25 -25.79
CA TYR A 79 -0.58 -2.27 -26.30
C TYR A 79 -1.01 -2.80 -27.67
N GLU A 80 -2.30 -3.13 -27.85
CA GLU A 80 -2.83 -3.63 -29.12
C GLU A 80 -2.67 -2.58 -30.25
N LYS A 81 -2.99 -1.31 -29.97
CA LYS A 81 -2.77 -0.19 -30.91
C LYS A 81 -1.31 -0.02 -31.27
N LEU A 82 -0.41 -0.13 -30.31
CA LEU A 82 1.03 -0.01 -30.56
C LEU A 82 1.53 -1.17 -31.43
N LEU A 83 1.06 -2.39 -31.18
CA LEU A 83 1.42 -3.57 -31.95
C LEU A 83 0.97 -3.44 -33.42
N GLU A 84 -0.27 -2.98 -33.64
CA GLU A 84 -0.81 -2.72 -34.98
C GLU A 84 0.04 -1.68 -35.74
N LYS A 85 0.42 -0.60 -35.06
CA LYS A 85 1.28 0.43 -35.65
C LYS A 85 2.67 -0.12 -36.02
N CYS A 86 3.28 -0.93 -35.16
CA CYS A 86 4.57 -1.57 -35.44
C CYS A 86 4.49 -2.49 -36.66
N ASN A 87 3.43 -3.29 -36.77
CA ASN A 87 3.23 -4.19 -37.91
C ASN A 87 3.02 -3.40 -39.21
N SER A 88 2.25 -2.32 -39.15
CA SER A 88 2.01 -1.45 -40.31
C SER A 88 3.31 -0.80 -40.80
N LEU A 89 4.12 -0.27 -39.88
CA LEU A 89 5.42 0.31 -40.20
C LEU A 89 6.41 -0.74 -40.74
N LEU A 90 6.38 -1.97 -40.22
CA LEU A 90 7.22 -3.06 -40.70
C LEU A 90 6.87 -3.41 -42.16
N LEU A 91 5.58 -3.50 -42.47
CA LEU A 91 5.08 -3.78 -43.82
C LEU A 91 5.46 -2.67 -44.79
N GLU A 92 5.19 -1.42 -44.42
CA GLU A 92 5.58 -0.25 -45.23
C GLU A 92 7.10 -0.23 -45.50
N ASN A 93 7.92 -0.50 -44.47
CA ASN A 93 9.37 -0.54 -44.64
C ASN A 93 9.81 -1.66 -45.58
N PHE A 94 9.15 -2.82 -45.51
CA PHE A 94 9.41 -3.94 -46.41
C PHE A 94 9.08 -3.58 -47.86
N GLU A 95 7.89 -3.03 -48.10
CA GLU A 95 7.44 -2.61 -49.44
C GLU A 95 8.38 -1.56 -50.04
N LEU A 96 8.75 -0.52 -49.27
CA LEU A 96 9.70 0.52 -49.71
C LEU A 96 11.06 -0.06 -50.09
N ARG A 97 11.58 -1.01 -49.31
CA ARG A 97 12.84 -1.69 -49.61
C ARG A 97 12.74 -2.53 -50.87
N GLN A 98 11.60 -3.20 -51.11
CA GLN A 98 11.39 -3.97 -52.31
C GLN A 98 11.32 -3.07 -53.54
N SER A 99 10.54 -1.98 -53.51
CA SER A 99 10.47 -1.01 -54.61
C SER A 99 11.84 -0.43 -54.94
N THR A 100 12.63 -0.05 -53.94
CA THR A 100 13.98 0.50 -54.15
C THR A 100 14.94 -0.51 -54.77
N ARG A 101 14.77 -1.80 -54.51
CA ARG A 101 15.63 -2.86 -55.06
C ARG A 101 15.32 -3.21 -56.51
N THR A 102 14.13 -2.82 -56.99
CA THR A 102 13.63 -3.18 -58.33
C THR A 102 13.80 -2.04 -59.34
N ILE A 103 14.30 -0.87 -58.91
CA ILE A 103 14.67 0.30 -59.71
C ILE A 103 16.19 0.31 -59.86
#